data_AF-A0A9D9MJI2-F1
#
_entry.id   AF-A0A9D9MJI2-F1
#
_cell.length_a   1.000
_cell.length_b   1.000
_cell.length_c   1.000
_cell.angle_alpha   90.00
_cell.angle_beta   90.00
_cell.angle_gamma   90.00
#
_symmetry.space_group_name_H-M   'P 1'
#
loop_
_entity.id
_entity.type
_entity.pdbx_description
1 polymer ?
#
loop_
_entity_poly.entity_id
_entity_poly.type
_entity_poly.pdbx_seq_one_letter_code
_entity_poly.pdbx_strand_id
1 'polypeptide(L)'
;MVDKLDLKRRFRAAGVHALICAVIATLAGVLVFGLWFPGVYRSASGGRDLFLLVTGVDVVLGPILTFAVFNLAKGWKHLRRDLAVIGAIQLAALAYGLHAVYLVRPVAMVFEADRFRVVTAADVYRPELPKAPPEYRSLPISGPWLLGTRAPQPGKEHSEALFMALQGADIADRPVFWQHFAKSAGDAIARARPLSALLAHYPLRDAEIKAELAAMGADLSTARFLPLVARSDWVVVLDGGSGSILGYVQANGFF
;
A
#
# COMPACT_ATOMS: atom_id res chain seq x y z
N MET A 1 30.34 -33.10 24.77
CA MET A 1 29.74 -31.88 25.35
C MET A 1 28.42 -31.48 24.67
N VAL A 2 28.20 -31.86 23.41
CA VAL A 2 26.98 -31.55 22.63
C VAL A 2 25.78 -32.44 23.02
N ASP A 3 26.00 -33.68 23.46
CA ASP A 3 24.91 -34.60 23.86
C ASP A 3 24.11 -34.17 25.10
N LYS A 4 24.62 -33.21 25.90
CA LYS A 4 23.88 -32.65 27.05
C LYS A 4 22.80 -31.64 26.66
N LEU A 5 22.72 -31.21 25.39
CA LEU A 5 21.87 -30.09 24.96
C LEU A 5 20.53 -30.50 24.31
N ASP A 6 20.23 -31.80 24.16
CA ASP A 6 19.00 -32.32 23.54
C ASP A 6 18.60 -31.57 22.25
N LEU A 7 19.58 -31.41 21.35
CA LEU A 7 19.47 -30.61 20.12
C LEU A 7 18.28 -31.04 19.25
N LYS A 8 18.02 -32.35 19.17
CA LYS A 8 16.92 -32.91 18.36
C LYS A 8 15.58 -32.34 18.79
N ARG A 9 15.31 -32.26 20.10
CA ARG A 9 14.04 -31.71 20.60
C ARG A 9 13.96 -30.21 20.43
N ARG A 10 15.07 -29.48 20.59
CA ARG A 10 15.13 -28.02 20.34
C ARG A 10 14.84 -27.68 18.88
N PHE A 11 15.45 -28.39 17.94
CA PHE A 11 15.16 -28.21 16.51
C PHE A 11 13.70 -28.55 16.18
N ARG A 12 13.15 -29.62 16.76
CA ARG A 12 11.73 -29.95 16.57
C ARG A 12 10.81 -28.85 17.11
N ALA A 13 11.09 -28.32 18.30
CA ALA A 13 10.30 -27.24 18.89
C ALA A 13 10.39 -25.96 18.06
N ALA A 14 11.60 -25.58 17.63
CA ALA A 14 11.81 -24.45 16.74
C ALA A 14 11.11 -24.62 15.39
N GLY A 15 11.15 -25.82 14.79
CA GLY A 15 10.47 -26.12 13.54
C GLY A 15 8.94 -26.05 13.65
N VAL A 16 8.36 -26.55 14.74
CA VAL A 16 6.91 -26.40 15.00
C VAL A 16 6.55 -24.93 15.17
N HIS A 17 7.36 -24.15 15.89
CA HIS A 17 7.13 -22.71 16.02
C HIS A 17 7.24 -22.01 14.67
N ALA A 18 8.26 -22.31 13.87
CA ALA A 18 8.42 -21.75 12.53
C ALA A 18 7.20 -22.01 11.65
N LEU A 19 6.63 -23.22 11.71
CA LEU A 19 5.39 -23.56 11.00
C LEU A 19 4.20 -22.71 11.48
N ILE A 20 4.05 -22.53 12.80
CA ILE A 20 2.99 -21.67 13.37
C ILE A 20 3.16 -20.22 12.89
N CYS A 21 4.38 -19.67 12.97
CA CYS A 21 4.67 -18.33 12.47
C CYS A 21 4.38 -18.21 10.97
N ALA A 22 4.74 -19.22 10.17
CA ALA A 22 4.48 -19.22 8.73
C ALA A 22 2.97 -19.22 8.42
N VAL A 23 2.17 -19.99 9.15
CA VAL A 23 0.70 -19.99 9.01
C VAL A 23 0.13 -18.61 9.36
N ILE A 24 0.55 -18.03 10.50
CA ILE A 24 0.08 -16.71 10.93
C ILE A 24 0.49 -15.62 9.92
N ALA A 25 1.75 -15.64 9.46
CA ALA A 25 2.23 -14.72 8.44
C ALA A 25 1.44 -14.87 7.13
N THR A 26 1.09 -16.09 6.72
CA THR A 26 0.27 -16.33 5.52
C THR A 26 -1.12 -15.71 5.67
N LEU A 27 -1.78 -15.92 6.80
CA LEU A 27 -3.10 -15.32 7.08
C LEU A 27 -3.04 -13.80 7.10
N ALA A 28 -2.01 -13.23 7.73
CA ALA A 28 -1.74 -11.80 7.71
C ALA A 28 -1.51 -11.29 6.28
N GLY A 29 -0.77 -12.04 5.45
CA GLY A 29 -0.52 -11.70 4.05
C GLY A 29 -1.79 -11.69 3.21
N VAL A 30 -2.68 -12.68 3.40
CA VAL A 30 -4.00 -12.71 2.74
C VAL A 30 -4.83 -11.49 3.13
N LEU A 31 -4.85 -11.10 4.42
CA LEU A 31 -5.52 -9.90 4.87
C LEU A 31 -4.93 -8.63 4.21
N VAL A 32 -3.62 -8.46 4.28
CA VAL A 32 -2.93 -7.25 3.79
C VAL A 32 -3.06 -7.13 2.27
N PHE A 33 -2.77 -8.17 1.52
CA PHE A 33 -2.71 -8.13 0.04
C PHE A 33 -4.04 -8.43 -0.65
N GLY A 34 -5.00 -9.03 0.07
CA GLY A 34 -6.35 -9.28 -0.43
C GLY A 34 -7.30 -8.13 -0.12
N LEU A 35 -7.19 -7.52 1.08
CA LEU A 35 -8.16 -6.53 1.55
C LEU A 35 -7.60 -5.11 1.59
N TRP A 36 -6.41 -4.90 2.17
CA TRP A 36 -5.89 -3.54 2.42
C TRP A 36 -5.13 -2.95 1.23
N PHE A 37 -4.42 -3.78 0.45
CA PHE A 37 -3.63 -3.38 -0.71
C PHE A 37 -4.05 -4.25 -1.91
N PRO A 38 -5.17 -3.97 -2.57
CA PRO A 38 -5.58 -4.75 -3.74
C PRO A 38 -4.74 -4.40 -4.98
N GLY A 39 -4.56 -5.35 -5.90
CA GLY A 39 -4.00 -5.10 -7.24
C GLY A 39 -2.63 -4.41 -7.24
N VAL A 40 -2.53 -3.29 -7.97
CA VAL A 40 -1.29 -2.50 -8.15
C VAL A 40 -0.78 -1.88 -6.85
N TYR A 41 -1.67 -1.61 -5.88
CA TYR A 41 -1.29 -0.91 -4.66
C TYR A 41 -0.37 -1.75 -3.76
N ARG A 42 -0.30 -3.08 -3.96
CA ARG A 42 0.66 -3.97 -3.28
C ARG A 42 2.11 -3.54 -3.49
N SER A 43 2.44 -3.16 -4.72
CA SER A 43 3.75 -2.70 -5.13
C SER A 43 3.84 -1.17 -5.10
N ALA A 44 2.82 -0.46 -5.59
CA ALA A 44 2.85 0.99 -5.71
C ALA A 44 2.91 1.70 -4.34
N SER A 45 2.22 1.18 -3.32
CA SER A 45 2.12 1.82 -2.00
C SER A 45 3.12 1.28 -0.96
N GLY A 46 4.08 0.44 -1.37
CA GLY A 46 5.12 -0.10 -0.45
C GLY A 46 4.61 -1.10 0.60
N GLY A 47 3.35 -1.56 0.49
CA GLY A 47 2.75 -2.50 1.45
C GLY A 47 3.52 -3.82 1.55
N ARG A 48 4.12 -4.28 0.45
CA ARG A 48 4.94 -5.51 0.43
C ARG A 48 6.16 -5.43 1.32
N ASP A 49 6.95 -4.37 1.20
CA ASP A 49 8.24 -4.28 1.90
C ASP A 49 8.03 -4.12 3.41
N LEU A 50 7.02 -3.32 3.81
CA LEU A 50 6.62 -3.18 5.21
C LEU A 50 6.10 -4.50 5.79
N PHE A 51 5.26 -5.23 5.03
CA PHE A 51 4.75 -6.52 5.45
C PHE A 51 5.86 -7.57 5.62
N LEU A 52 6.80 -7.64 4.67
CA LEU A 52 7.93 -8.57 4.73
C LEU A 52 8.86 -8.26 5.91
N LEU A 53 9.08 -6.98 6.21
CA LEU A 53 9.84 -6.57 7.39
C LEU A 53 9.15 -7.06 8.68
N VAL A 54 7.87 -6.77 8.85
CA VAL A 54 7.09 -7.13 10.04
C VAL A 54 7.05 -8.66 10.23
N THR A 55 6.69 -9.40 9.19
CA THR A 55 6.53 -10.87 9.29
C THR A 55 7.85 -11.62 9.30
N GLY A 56 8.89 -11.09 8.63
CA GLY A 56 10.22 -11.72 8.58
C GLY A 56 10.86 -11.80 9.96
N VAL A 57 10.69 -10.77 10.79
CA VAL A 57 11.18 -10.78 12.17
C VAL A 57 10.53 -11.92 12.97
N ASP A 58 9.21 -12.09 12.88
CA ASP A 58 8.50 -13.12 13.64
C ASP A 58 8.82 -14.54 13.17
N VAL A 59 8.91 -14.76 11.85
CA VAL A 59 9.20 -16.08 11.27
C VAL A 59 10.63 -16.53 11.57
N VAL A 60 11.57 -15.62 11.77
CA VAL A 60 12.99 -15.95 12.04
C VAL A 60 13.30 -15.92 13.54
N LEU A 61 12.99 -14.82 14.23
CA LEU A 61 13.45 -14.59 15.60
C LEU A 61 12.74 -15.51 16.59
N GLY A 62 11.44 -15.76 16.43
CA GLY A 62 10.67 -16.64 17.32
C GLY A 62 11.21 -18.07 17.41
N PRO A 63 11.41 -18.74 16.26
CA PRO A 63 12.02 -20.07 16.23
C PRO A 63 13.43 -20.11 16.81
N ILE A 64 14.26 -19.08 16.58
CA ILE A 64 15.61 -18.99 17.15
C ILE A 64 15.55 -18.87 18.67
N LEU A 65 14.69 -17.98 19.20
CA LEU A 65 14.51 -17.82 20.65
C LEU A 65 13.96 -19.11 21.28
N THR A 66 13.02 -19.77 20.60
CA THR A 66 12.48 -21.07 21.02
C THR A 66 13.56 -22.13 21.10
N PHE A 67 14.41 -22.22 20.07
CA PHE A 67 15.56 -23.12 20.07
C PHE A 67 16.48 -22.85 21.27
N ALA A 68 16.76 -21.57 21.57
CA ALA A 68 17.65 -21.16 22.65
C ALA A 68 17.10 -21.49 24.04
N VAL A 69 15.81 -21.23 24.28
CA VAL A 69 15.20 -21.39 25.61
C VAL A 69 14.70 -22.82 25.88
N PHE A 70 14.43 -23.61 24.85
CA PHE A 70 13.81 -24.93 25.00
C PHE A 70 14.72 -25.90 25.77
N ASN A 71 14.36 -26.16 27.03
CA ASN A 71 15.09 -27.08 27.89
C ASN A 71 14.14 -27.79 28.86
N LEU A 72 13.90 -29.08 28.63
CA LEU A 72 13.04 -29.90 29.48
C LEU A 72 13.63 -30.13 30.89
N ALA A 73 14.95 -30.06 31.04
CA ALA A 73 15.60 -30.21 32.34
C ALA A 73 15.28 -29.06 33.32
N LYS A 74 14.84 -27.90 32.82
CA LYS A 74 14.35 -26.78 33.65
C LYS A 74 12.97 -27.03 34.27
N GLY A 75 12.30 -28.12 33.88
CA GLY A 75 10.94 -28.43 34.30
C GLY A 75 9.87 -27.71 33.45
N TRP A 76 8.71 -28.37 33.34
CA TRP A 76 7.64 -27.97 32.41
C TRP A 76 7.04 -26.59 32.71
N LYS A 77 6.98 -26.19 33.99
CA LYS A 77 6.46 -24.88 34.40
C LYS A 77 7.31 -23.71 33.87
N HIS A 78 8.63 -23.81 33.99
CA HIS A 78 9.55 -22.80 33.50
C HIS A 78 9.53 -22.73 31.97
N LEU A 79 9.56 -23.88 31.29
CA LEU A 79 9.52 -23.92 29.84
C LEU A 79 8.23 -23.31 29.27
N ARG A 80 7.06 -23.61 29.87
CA ARG A 80 5.78 -23.01 29.44
C ARG A 80 5.77 -21.50 29.62
N ARG A 81 6.31 -20.99 30.72
CA ARG A 81 6.41 -19.54 30.96
C ARG A 81 7.30 -18.90 29.90
N ASP A 82 8.49 -19.45 29.66
CA ASP A 82 9.44 -18.89 28.70
C ASP A 82 8.84 -18.87 27.28
N LEU A 83 8.18 -19.95 26.83
CA LEU A 83 7.49 -20.00 25.54
C LEU A 83 6.28 -19.06 25.47
N ALA A 84 5.51 -18.92 26.56
CA ALA A 84 4.37 -18.01 26.62
C ALA A 84 4.83 -16.54 26.51
N VAL A 85 5.94 -16.17 27.16
CA VAL A 85 6.52 -14.83 27.05
C VAL A 85 6.99 -14.56 25.63
N ILE A 86 7.69 -15.51 24.99
CA ILE A 86 8.10 -15.38 23.58
C ILE A 86 6.87 -15.18 22.68
N GLY A 87 5.86 -16.04 22.81
CA GLY A 87 4.64 -15.93 22.01
C GLY A 87 3.88 -14.63 22.23
N ALA A 88 3.80 -14.14 23.48
CA ALA A 88 3.14 -12.87 23.79
C ALA A 88 3.86 -11.68 23.16
N ILE A 89 5.20 -11.65 23.22
CA ILE A 89 6.00 -10.59 22.60
C ILE A 89 5.84 -10.62 21.07
N GLN A 90 5.86 -11.80 20.45
CA GLN A 90 5.65 -11.93 19.00
C GLN A 90 4.24 -11.50 18.57
N LEU A 91 3.20 -11.90 19.29
CA LEU A 91 1.84 -11.46 18.98
C LEU A 91 1.69 -9.94 19.12
N ALA A 92 2.34 -9.32 20.11
CA ALA A 92 2.36 -7.87 20.27
C ALA A 92 3.12 -7.19 19.11
N ALA A 93 4.27 -7.74 18.70
CA ALA A 93 5.05 -7.23 17.57
C ALA A 93 4.27 -7.32 16.26
N LEU A 94 3.63 -8.47 15.99
CA LEU A 94 2.78 -8.67 14.82
C LEU A 94 1.59 -7.71 14.82
N ALA A 95 0.90 -7.55 15.96
CA ALA A 95 -0.23 -6.64 16.08
C ALA A 95 0.17 -5.19 15.81
N TYR A 96 1.31 -4.75 16.37
CA TYR A 96 1.87 -3.43 16.11
C TYR A 96 2.22 -3.24 14.63
N GLY A 97 2.91 -4.22 14.02
CA GLY A 97 3.27 -4.16 12.62
C GLY A 97 2.04 -4.15 11.68
N LEU A 98 1.03 -4.97 11.96
CA LEU A 98 -0.24 -4.94 11.23
C LEU A 98 -0.98 -3.61 11.41
N HIS A 99 -0.94 -3.01 12.61
CA HIS A 99 -1.51 -1.69 12.83
C HIS A 99 -0.79 -0.62 12.00
N ALA A 100 0.54 -0.65 11.94
CA ALA A 100 1.33 0.27 11.10
C ALA A 100 0.96 0.12 9.61
N VAL A 101 0.84 -1.12 9.12
CA VAL A 101 0.39 -1.42 7.74
C VAL A 101 -1.04 -0.90 7.50
N TYR A 102 -1.94 -1.06 8.47
CA TYR A 102 -3.33 -0.58 8.38
C TYR A 102 -3.43 0.94 8.26
N LEU A 103 -2.55 1.68 8.93
CA LEU A 103 -2.51 3.15 8.86
C LEU A 103 -2.07 3.66 7.48
N VAL A 104 -1.15 2.95 6.82
CA VAL A 104 -0.65 3.33 5.48
C VAL A 104 -1.38 2.61 4.35
N ARG A 105 -2.52 1.97 4.63
CA ARG A 105 -3.32 1.34 3.57
C ARG A 105 -3.85 2.41 2.61
N PRO A 106 -3.85 2.14 1.29
CA PRO A 106 -4.48 3.03 0.30
C PRO A 106 -5.99 3.12 0.57
N VAL A 107 -6.50 4.34 0.67
CA VAL A 107 -7.95 4.59 0.87
C VAL A 107 -8.58 5.24 -0.34
N ALA A 108 -7.82 6.05 -1.07
CA ALA A 108 -8.27 6.67 -2.31
C ALA A 108 -7.11 6.80 -3.30
N MET A 109 -7.43 6.74 -4.58
CA MET A 109 -6.61 7.24 -5.66
C MET A 109 -7.32 8.47 -6.23
N VAL A 110 -6.69 9.62 -6.05
CA VAL A 110 -7.33 10.92 -6.25
C VAL A 110 -6.66 11.62 -7.42
N PHE A 111 -7.44 12.02 -8.42
CA PHE A 111 -6.97 12.95 -9.44
C PHE A 111 -6.94 14.37 -8.88
N GLU A 112 -5.79 15.01 -8.95
CA GLU A 112 -5.54 16.37 -8.49
C GLU A 112 -4.74 17.13 -9.56
N ALA A 113 -5.37 18.15 -10.15
CA ALA A 113 -4.82 19.05 -11.17
C ALA A 113 -4.33 18.39 -12.48
N ASP A 114 -3.28 17.57 -12.41
CA ASP A 114 -2.54 17.00 -13.55
C ASP A 114 -1.95 15.61 -13.27
N ARG A 115 -2.35 14.97 -12.17
CA ARG A 115 -1.83 13.67 -11.76
C ARG A 115 -2.81 12.91 -10.88
N PHE A 116 -2.58 11.62 -10.75
CA PHE A 116 -3.19 10.83 -9.69
C PHE A 116 -2.26 10.75 -8.49
N ARG A 117 -2.85 10.69 -7.30
CA ARG A 117 -2.14 10.42 -6.04
C ARG A 117 -2.81 9.28 -5.31
N VAL A 118 -2.03 8.33 -4.82
CA VAL A 118 -2.52 7.36 -3.83
C VAL A 118 -2.50 8.01 -2.47
N VAL A 119 -3.68 8.22 -1.90
CA VAL A 119 -3.89 8.75 -0.55
C VAL A 119 -4.08 7.57 0.40
N THR A 120 -3.26 7.51 1.45
CA THR A 120 -3.36 6.49 2.50
C THR A 120 -4.21 6.97 3.68
N ALA A 121 -4.63 6.05 4.55
CA ALA A 121 -5.45 6.42 5.72
C ALA A 121 -4.75 7.38 6.70
N ALA A 122 -3.41 7.45 6.66
CA ALA A 122 -2.60 8.37 7.45
C ALA A 122 -2.47 9.75 6.80
N ASP A 123 -2.55 9.84 5.46
CA ASP A 123 -2.42 11.10 4.72
C ASP A 123 -3.69 11.96 4.83
N VAL A 124 -4.86 11.32 4.95
CA VAL A 124 -6.15 12.02 5.01
C VAL A 124 -6.20 13.03 6.16
N TYR A 125 -6.46 14.29 5.82
CA TYR A 125 -6.66 15.36 6.79
C TYR A 125 -8.00 15.20 7.53
N ARG A 126 -7.95 14.43 8.64
CA ARG A 126 -9.12 13.98 9.40
C ARG A 126 -10.09 15.08 9.87
N PRO A 127 -9.66 16.29 10.25
CA PRO A 127 -10.59 17.35 10.66
C PRO A 127 -11.61 17.73 9.57
N GLU A 128 -11.32 17.45 8.30
CA GLU A 128 -12.20 17.72 7.17
C GLU A 128 -13.02 16.52 6.71
N LEU A 129 -12.73 15.32 7.24
CA LEU A 129 -13.46 14.11 6.86
C LEU A 129 -14.99 14.22 7.09
N PRO A 130 -15.50 14.83 8.18
CA PRO A 130 -16.94 15.06 8.34
C PRO A 130 -17.55 16.02 7.30
N LYS A 131 -16.73 16.85 6.65
CA LYS A 131 -17.13 17.81 5.61
C LYS A 131 -17.09 17.22 4.20
N ALA A 132 -16.55 16.01 4.04
CA ALA A 132 -16.57 15.28 2.78
C ALA A 132 -18.02 15.02 2.30
N PRO A 133 -18.21 14.70 1.01
CA PRO A 133 -19.46 14.10 0.54
C PRO A 133 -19.87 12.93 1.43
N PRO A 134 -21.19 12.72 1.69
CA PRO A 134 -21.66 11.73 2.65
C PRO A 134 -21.06 10.32 2.48
N GLU A 135 -20.88 9.87 1.24
CA GLU A 135 -20.29 8.57 0.93
C GLU A 135 -18.81 8.42 1.31
N TYR A 136 -18.09 9.54 1.53
CA TYR A 136 -16.65 9.54 1.81
C TYR A 136 -16.28 9.94 3.24
N ARG A 137 -17.27 10.08 4.15
CA ARG A 137 -17.04 10.50 5.55
C ARG A 137 -16.44 9.40 6.44
N SER A 138 -16.41 8.16 5.96
CA SER A 138 -15.77 7.03 6.64
C SER A 138 -14.82 6.33 5.69
N LEU A 139 -13.53 6.30 6.03
CA LEU A 139 -12.51 5.73 5.15
C LEU A 139 -12.78 4.23 4.91
N PRO A 140 -12.58 3.74 3.69
CA PRO A 140 -12.82 2.35 3.37
C PRO A 140 -11.82 1.45 4.11
N ILE A 141 -12.27 0.28 4.52
CA ILE A 141 -11.39 -0.80 5.00
C ILE A 141 -10.79 -1.54 3.80
N SER A 142 -11.61 -1.77 2.78
CA SER A 142 -11.24 -2.31 1.46
C SER A 142 -11.38 -1.22 0.41
N GLY A 143 -10.28 -0.82 -0.20
CA GLY A 143 -10.22 0.26 -1.17
C GLY A 143 -8.87 0.21 -1.89
N PRO A 144 -8.62 1.10 -2.85
CA PRO A 144 -9.00 2.51 -2.74
C PRO A 144 -10.21 2.91 -3.59
N TRP A 145 -10.87 3.99 -3.17
CA TRP A 145 -11.82 4.72 -4.01
C TRP A 145 -11.12 5.40 -5.17
N LEU A 146 -11.82 5.55 -6.30
CA LEU A 146 -11.36 6.39 -7.41
C LEU A 146 -12.06 7.75 -7.33
N LEU A 147 -11.30 8.78 -6.99
CA LEU A 147 -11.82 10.13 -6.76
C LEU A 147 -11.12 11.16 -7.64
N GLY A 148 -11.72 12.34 -7.72
CA GLY A 148 -11.05 13.57 -8.16
C GLY A 148 -11.20 14.66 -7.11
N THR A 149 -10.57 15.79 -7.35
CA THR A 149 -10.73 17.01 -6.53
C THR A 149 -11.45 18.10 -7.31
N ARG A 150 -12.34 18.83 -6.65
CA ARG A 150 -12.78 20.14 -7.16
C ARG A 150 -11.69 21.19 -6.94
N ALA A 151 -11.63 22.20 -7.80
CA ALA A 151 -10.79 23.35 -7.56
C ALA A 151 -11.26 24.12 -6.30
N PRO A 152 -10.31 24.65 -5.49
CA PRO A 152 -10.64 25.62 -4.45
C PRO A 152 -11.33 26.85 -5.05
N GLN A 153 -12.33 27.39 -4.34
CA GLN A 153 -12.97 28.63 -4.72
C GLN A 153 -11.97 29.79 -4.64
N PRO A 154 -12.05 30.78 -5.55
CA PRO A 154 -11.22 31.98 -5.49
C PRO A 154 -11.32 32.71 -4.14
N GLY A 155 -10.23 33.36 -3.74
CA GLY A 155 -10.16 34.11 -2.48
C GLY A 155 -9.66 33.24 -1.32
N LYS A 156 -10.40 33.23 -0.21
CA LYS A 156 -9.92 32.65 1.06
C LYS A 156 -9.66 31.15 0.96
N GLU A 157 -10.55 30.38 0.33
CA GLU A 157 -10.40 28.92 0.21
C GLU A 157 -9.15 28.56 -0.60
N HIS A 158 -8.87 29.28 -1.69
CA HIS A 158 -7.64 29.12 -2.48
C HIS A 158 -6.37 29.43 -1.67
N SER A 159 -6.33 30.54 -0.94
CA SER A 159 -5.18 30.91 -0.11
C SER A 159 -4.93 29.91 1.03
N GLU A 160 -6.00 29.44 1.68
CA GLU A 160 -5.92 28.40 2.71
C GLU A 160 -5.46 27.07 2.12
N ALA A 161 -5.95 26.70 0.93
CA ALA A 161 -5.50 25.52 0.21
C ALA A 161 -4.00 25.55 -0.09
N LEU A 162 -3.49 26.68 -0.59
CA LEU A 162 -2.06 26.86 -0.83
C LEU A 162 -1.25 26.77 0.47
N PHE A 163 -1.70 27.41 1.54
CA PHE A 163 -1.01 27.37 2.83
C PHE A 163 -0.96 25.95 3.42
N MET A 164 -2.06 25.20 3.33
CA MET A 164 -2.11 23.80 3.77
C MET A 164 -1.19 22.90 2.94
N ALA A 165 -1.13 23.10 1.62
CA ALA A 165 -0.22 22.35 0.76
C ALA A 165 1.26 22.59 1.15
N LEU A 166 1.63 23.82 1.52
CA LEU A 166 2.96 24.13 2.05
C LEU A 166 3.27 23.43 3.38
N GLN A 167 2.25 23.06 4.15
CA GLN A 167 2.36 22.26 5.37
C GLN A 167 2.34 20.74 5.10
N GLY A 168 2.27 20.33 3.84
CA GLY A 168 2.24 18.93 3.42
C GLY A 168 0.85 18.31 3.36
N ALA A 169 -0.23 19.12 3.38
CA ALA A 169 -1.60 18.66 3.17
C ALA A 169 -2.10 19.14 1.79
N ASP A 170 -1.81 18.34 0.76
CA ASP A 170 -2.21 18.62 -0.62
C ASP A 170 -3.74 18.57 -0.78
N ILE A 171 -4.29 19.06 -1.90
CA ILE A 171 -5.75 19.05 -2.14
C ILE A 171 -6.28 17.62 -2.14
N ALA A 172 -5.50 16.68 -2.68
CA ALA A 172 -5.84 15.26 -2.69
C ALA A 172 -6.01 14.67 -1.27
N ASP A 173 -5.30 15.17 -0.28
CA ASP A 173 -5.33 14.67 1.10
C ASP A 173 -6.51 15.25 1.90
N ARG A 174 -7.22 16.23 1.32
CA ARG A 174 -8.25 17.04 1.98
C ARG A 174 -9.66 16.65 1.53
N PRO A 175 -10.44 15.94 2.38
CA PRO A 175 -11.75 15.41 2.00
C PRO A 175 -12.80 16.45 1.59
N VAL A 176 -12.63 17.71 1.98
CA VAL A 176 -13.53 18.81 1.59
C VAL A 176 -13.50 19.11 0.08
N PHE A 177 -12.44 18.68 -0.62
CA PHE A 177 -12.30 18.82 -2.07
C PHE A 177 -12.67 17.56 -2.84
N TRP A 178 -12.87 16.43 -2.15
CA TRP A 178 -13.15 15.16 -2.82
C TRP A 178 -14.48 15.19 -3.57
N GLN A 179 -14.46 14.61 -4.76
CA GLN A 179 -15.63 14.36 -5.58
C GLN A 179 -15.47 13.04 -6.35
N HIS A 180 -16.59 12.48 -6.80
CA HIS A 180 -16.57 11.30 -7.66
C HIS A 180 -15.73 11.57 -8.93
N PHE A 181 -14.83 10.65 -9.29
CA PHE A 181 -13.88 10.85 -10.40
C PHE A 181 -14.54 11.20 -11.73
N ALA A 182 -15.76 10.73 -11.98
CA ALA A 182 -16.55 11.10 -13.16
C ALA A 182 -16.65 12.63 -13.39
N LYS A 183 -16.62 13.44 -12.32
CA LYS A 183 -16.62 14.92 -12.41
C LYS A 183 -15.26 15.52 -12.81
N SER A 184 -14.18 14.75 -12.71
CA SER A 184 -12.81 15.14 -13.04
C SER A 184 -12.26 14.39 -14.26
N ALA A 185 -12.99 13.44 -14.84
CA ALA A 185 -12.51 12.62 -15.95
C ALA A 185 -12.15 13.45 -17.19
N GLY A 186 -12.96 14.46 -17.51
CA GLY A 186 -12.65 15.39 -18.62
C GLY A 186 -11.35 16.15 -18.43
N ASP A 187 -11.12 16.67 -17.22
CA ASP A 187 -9.87 17.36 -16.86
C ASP A 187 -8.68 16.40 -16.90
N ALA A 188 -8.86 15.17 -16.43
CA ALA A 188 -7.83 14.14 -16.47
C ALA A 188 -7.41 13.83 -17.91
N ILE A 189 -8.36 13.62 -18.83
CA ILE A 189 -8.06 13.40 -20.26
C ILE A 189 -7.35 14.61 -20.88
N ALA A 190 -7.82 15.82 -20.55
CA ALA A 190 -7.26 17.07 -21.08
C ALA A 190 -5.80 17.29 -20.66
N ARG A 191 -5.42 16.81 -19.47
CA ARG A 191 -4.04 16.85 -18.94
C ARG A 191 -3.22 15.63 -19.32
N ALA A 192 -3.87 14.51 -19.67
CA ALA A 192 -3.20 13.28 -20.02
C ALA A 192 -2.39 13.41 -21.31
N ARG A 193 -1.25 12.74 -21.33
CA ARG A 193 -0.28 12.79 -22.44
C ARG A 193 -0.35 11.51 -23.27
N PRO A 194 0.01 11.57 -24.56
CA PRO A 194 -0.04 10.38 -25.42
C PRO A 194 0.99 9.34 -24.97
N LEU A 195 0.64 8.05 -25.09
CA LEU A 195 1.54 6.95 -24.74
C LEU A 195 2.84 6.94 -25.55
N SER A 196 2.85 7.54 -26.74
CA SER A 196 4.07 7.73 -27.53
C SER A 196 5.15 8.51 -26.79
N ALA A 197 4.78 9.49 -25.95
CA ALA A 197 5.74 10.23 -25.12
C ALA A 197 6.37 9.34 -24.03
N LEU A 198 5.60 8.41 -23.46
CA LEU A 198 6.11 7.43 -22.50
C LEU A 198 7.10 6.47 -23.16
N LEU A 199 6.73 5.90 -24.32
CA LEU A 199 7.60 4.98 -25.05
C LEU A 199 8.89 5.65 -25.52
N ALA A 200 8.82 6.91 -25.96
CA ALA A 200 10.00 7.68 -26.35
C ALA A 200 10.95 7.95 -25.17
N HIS A 201 10.42 8.10 -23.95
CA HIS A 201 11.22 8.29 -22.75
C HIS A 201 11.90 6.99 -22.27
N TYR A 202 11.29 5.82 -22.55
CA TYR A 202 11.79 4.50 -22.14
C TYR A 202 12.12 3.58 -23.33
N PRO A 203 13.06 3.96 -24.22
CA PRO A 203 13.35 3.17 -25.44
C PRO A 203 13.88 1.77 -25.13
N LEU A 204 14.59 1.59 -24.01
CA LEU A 204 15.11 0.28 -23.58
C LEU A 204 14.03 -0.67 -23.05
N ARG A 205 12.86 -0.14 -22.66
CA ARG A 205 11.72 -0.91 -22.15
C ARG A 205 10.50 -0.87 -23.09
N ASP A 206 10.68 -0.43 -24.34
CA ASP A 206 9.59 -0.24 -25.29
C ASP A 206 8.76 -1.53 -25.50
N ALA A 207 9.41 -2.67 -25.71
CA ALA A 207 8.74 -3.96 -25.90
C ALA A 207 7.99 -4.43 -24.65
N GLU A 208 8.57 -4.22 -23.46
CA GLU A 208 7.97 -4.56 -22.16
C GLU A 208 6.71 -3.71 -21.92
N ILE A 209 6.83 -2.39 -22.05
CA ILE A 209 5.72 -1.44 -21.84
C ILE A 209 4.60 -1.68 -22.86
N LYS A 210 4.94 -1.94 -24.14
CA LYS A 210 3.92 -2.28 -25.15
C LYS A 210 3.18 -3.57 -24.82
N ALA A 211 3.87 -4.58 -24.28
CA ALA A 211 3.22 -5.81 -23.85
C ALA A 211 2.25 -5.56 -22.67
N GLU A 212 2.65 -4.73 -21.70
CA GLU A 212 1.77 -4.32 -20.59
C GLU A 212 0.54 -3.55 -21.09
N LEU A 213 0.75 -2.57 -21.98
CA LEU A 213 -0.32 -1.78 -22.60
C LEU A 213 -1.29 -2.65 -23.41
N ALA A 214 -0.78 -3.62 -24.16
CA ALA A 214 -1.61 -4.56 -24.90
C ALA A 214 -2.43 -5.48 -23.96
N ALA A 215 -1.82 -5.95 -22.86
CA ALA A 215 -2.50 -6.80 -21.88
C ALA A 215 -3.67 -6.11 -21.16
N MET A 216 -3.62 -4.78 -21.02
CA MET A 216 -4.72 -3.97 -20.48
C MET A 216 -5.68 -3.44 -21.57
N GLY A 217 -5.48 -3.81 -22.83
CA GLY A 217 -6.31 -3.37 -23.95
C GLY A 217 -6.15 -1.89 -24.32
N ALA A 218 -5.01 -1.28 -23.98
CA ALA A 218 -4.74 0.11 -24.33
C ALA A 218 -4.36 0.25 -25.81
N ASP A 219 -5.15 1.05 -26.54
CA ASP A 219 -4.83 1.46 -27.89
C ASP A 219 -3.78 2.59 -27.86
N LEU A 220 -2.61 2.34 -28.43
CA LEU A 220 -1.49 3.29 -28.44
C LEU A 220 -1.80 4.63 -29.09
N SER A 221 -2.82 4.70 -29.96
CA SER A 221 -3.20 5.91 -30.69
C SER A 221 -4.16 6.81 -29.91
N THR A 222 -4.99 6.21 -29.06
CA THR A 222 -6.07 6.92 -28.34
C THR A 222 -5.83 6.97 -26.84
N ALA A 223 -5.27 5.92 -26.25
CA ALA A 223 -4.99 5.87 -24.83
C ALA A 223 -3.89 6.88 -24.45
N ARG A 224 -4.03 7.38 -23.22
CA ARG A 224 -3.18 8.41 -22.66
C ARG A 224 -2.70 7.99 -21.28
N PHE A 225 -1.75 8.74 -20.74
CA PHE A 225 -1.27 8.49 -19.39
C PHE A 225 -1.16 9.76 -18.56
N LEU A 226 -1.27 9.57 -17.25
CA LEU A 226 -0.97 10.55 -16.22
C LEU A 226 0.00 9.97 -15.20
N PRO A 227 0.84 10.79 -14.55
CA PRO A 227 1.68 10.34 -13.46
C PRO A 227 0.83 9.87 -12.27
N LEU A 228 1.32 8.85 -11.56
CA LEU A 228 0.77 8.38 -10.29
C LEU A 228 1.79 8.63 -9.17
N VAL A 229 1.47 9.55 -8.26
CA VAL A 229 2.22 9.74 -7.01
C VAL A 229 1.88 8.59 -6.07
N ALA A 230 2.86 7.72 -5.83
CA ALA A 230 2.82 6.65 -4.86
C ALA A 230 4.21 6.50 -4.21
N ARG A 231 4.45 5.42 -3.45
CA ARG A 231 5.78 5.16 -2.85
C ARG A 231 6.86 4.86 -3.90
N SER A 232 6.44 4.34 -5.05
CA SER A 232 7.28 4.11 -6.23
C SER A 232 6.70 4.85 -7.44
N ASP A 233 7.49 4.98 -8.49
CA ASP A 233 7.09 5.67 -9.72
C ASP A 233 6.15 4.80 -10.57
N TRP A 234 4.96 5.32 -10.83
CA TRP A 234 3.94 4.70 -11.67
C TRP A 234 3.28 5.72 -12.58
N VAL A 235 2.64 5.22 -13.64
CA VAL A 235 1.69 5.99 -14.45
C VAL A 235 0.34 5.28 -14.47
N VAL A 236 -0.74 6.05 -14.50
CA VAL A 236 -2.10 5.58 -14.78
C VAL A 236 -2.36 5.69 -16.27
N VAL A 237 -2.79 4.61 -16.88
CA VAL A 237 -3.19 4.56 -18.29
C VAL A 237 -4.70 4.77 -18.38
N LEU A 238 -5.11 5.74 -19.18
CA LEU A 238 -6.48 6.15 -19.39
C LEU A 238 -6.91 5.87 -20.82
N ASP A 239 -8.16 5.46 -20.99
CA ASP A 239 -8.83 5.51 -22.28
C ASP A 239 -9.04 6.98 -22.68
N GLY A 240 -8.58 7.37 -23.87
CA GLY A 240 -8.59 8.78 -24.28
C GLY A 240 -9.96 9.36 -24.61
N GLY A 241 -10.98 8.52 -24.82
CA GLY A 241 -12.35 8.96 -25.06
C GLY A 241 -13.16 9.10 -23.77
N SER A 242 -13.16 8.05 -22.95
CA SER A 242 -13.98 7.94 -21.74
C SER A 242 -13.29 8.42 -20.46
N GLY A 243 -11.96 8.45 -20.41
CA GLY A 243 -11.18 8.74 -19.20
C GLY A 243 -11.17 7.60 -18.19
N SER A 244 -11.70 6.43 -18.57
CA SER A 244 -11.66 5.23 -17.73
C SER A 244 -10.23 4.76 -17.54
N ILE A 245 -9.93 4.25 -16.34
CA ILE A 245 -8.61 3.68 -16.05
C ILE A 245 -8.52 2.30 -16.68
N LEU A 246 -7.58 2.13 -17.60
CA LEU A 246 -7.27 0.86 -18.25
C LEU A 246 -6.30 0.03 -17.41
N GLY A 247 -5.30 0.69 -16.80
CA GLY A 247 -4.29 0.01 -16.02
C GLY A 247 -3.17 0.93 -15.55
N TYR A 248 -2.05 0.31 -15.17
CA TYR A 248 -0.90 0.99 -14.61
C TYR A 248 0.37 0.43 -15.20
N VAL A 249 1.37 1.27 -15.39
CA VAL A 249 2.71 0.88 -15.84
C VAL A 249 3.73 1.41 -14.83
N GLN A 250 4.70 0.60 -14.46
CA GLN A 250 5.77 1.02 -13.55
C GLN A 250 6.78 1.86 -14.31
N ALA A 251 6.60 3.17 -14.29
CA ALA A 251 7.43 4.15 -14.96
C ALA A 251 7.29 5.52 -14.28
N ASN A 252 8.36 6.32 -14.29
CA ASN A 252 8.28 7.72 -13.91
C ASN A 252 7.59 8.52 -15.03
N GLY A 253 6.50 9.21 -14.68
CA GLY A 253 5.74 10.04 -15.60
C GLY A 253 5.97 11.55 -15.43
N PHE A 254 6.91 12.04 -14.65
CA PHE A 254 7.03 13.48 -14.36
C PHE A 254 7.95 14.27 -15.32
N PHE A 255 8.39 13.66 -16.42
CA PHE A 255 9.27 14.25 -17.43
C PHE A 255 8.56 15.19 -18.41
#